data_AF-A0AAU4L285-F1
#
_entry.id   AF-A0AAU4L285-F1
#
_cell.length_a   1.000
_cell.length_b   1.000
_cell.length_c   1.000
_cell.angle_alpha   90.00
_cell.angle_beta   90.00
_cell.angle_gamma   90.00
#
_symmetry.space_group_name_H-M   'P 1'
#
loop_
_entity.id
_entity.type
_entity.pdbx_description
1 polymer ?
#
loop_
_entity_poly.entity_id
_entity_poly.type
_entity_poly.pdbx_seq_one_letter_code
_entity_poly.pdbx_strand_id
1 'polypeptide(L)'
;MTVVTGHAAVRRRPAPGTGLDAALVGYLPTPGDLAALTGLPEHALSRDQVRTLLFPDGRAQLLEETATPLGTSGFICMPLFADELTSGADLAARSARAVERAAPLGARTVSLAGMIPSLTATATTSCGSCAGLRSSPSPRATR
;
A
#
# COMPACT_ATOMS: atom_id res chain seq x y z
N MET A 1 -34.85 29.00 -13.53
CA MET A 1 -34.36 28.69 -14.89
C MET A 1 -32.87 29.02 -14.86
N THR A 2 -31.90 28.10 -14.78
CA THR A 2 -31.76 26.78 -15.37
C THR A 2 -30.73 25.97 -14.56
N VAL A 3 -31.03 24.69 -14.32
CA VAL A 3 -30.11 23.70 -13.74
C VAL A 3 -29.13 23.26 -14.82
N VAL A 4 -27.82 23.34 -14.55
CA VAL A 4 -26.80 22.76 -15.43
C VAL A 4 -26.42 21.38 -14.88
N THR A 5 -27.05 20.34 -15.45
CA THR A 5 -26.73 18.93 -15.24
C THR A 5 -25.51 18.56 -16.08
N GLY A 6 -24.34 18.47 -15.46
CA GLY A 6 -23.20 17.76 -16.02
C GLY A 6 -23.34 16.26 -15.79
N HIS A 7 -23.76 15.52 -16.82
CA HIS A 7 -23.69 14.05 -16.81
C HIS A 7 -22.24 13.62 -17.00
N ALA A 8 -21.49 13.55 -15.90
CA ALA A 8 -20.28 12.73 -15.87
C ALA A 8 -20.73 11.26 -15.92
N ALA A 9 -20.38 10.58 -17.02
CA ALA A 9 -20.63 9.16 -17.18
C ALA A 9 -20.03 8.41 -15.98
N VAL A 10 -20.92 7.98 -15.06
CA VAL A 10 -20.57 7.05 -13.99
C VAL A 10 -20.08 5.80 -14.69
N ARG A 11 -18.75 5.59 -14.73
CA ARG A 11 -18.20 4.30 -15.11
C ARG A 11 -18.87 3.28 -14.21
N ARG A 12 -19.57 2.33 -14.83
CA ARG A 12 -20.35 1.29 -14.18
C ARG A 12 -19.51 0.70 -13.05
N ARG A 13 -19.92 0.95 -11.80
CA ARG A 13 -19.27 0.43 -10.60
C ARG A 13 -19.23 -1.10 -10.75
N PRO A 14 -18.06 -1.75 -10.59
CA PRO A 14 -17.99 -3.21 -10.47
C PRO A 14 -18.99 -3.63 -9.39
N ALA A 15 -19.68 -4.75 -9.59
CA ALA A 15 -20.61 -5.27 -8.58
C ALA A 15 -19.92 -5.27 -7.21
N PRO A 16 -20.57 -4.81 -6.12
CA PRO A 16 -19.97 -4.88 -4.81
C PRO A 16 -19.69 -6.34 -4.48
N GLY A 17 -18.41 -6.70 -4.28
CA GLY A 17 -18.04 -7.94 -3.62
C GLY A 17 -16.95 -8.85 -4.22
N THR A 18 -15.89 -8.39 -4.88
CA THR A 18 -14.76 -9.31 -5.18
C THR A 18 -13.34 -8.70 -5.13
N GLY A 19 -13.12 -7.50 -4.57
CA GLY A 19 -11.76 -6.95 -4.46
C GLY A 19 -11.67 -5.59 -3.79
N LEU A 20 -10.46 -5.25 -3.34
CA LEU A 20 -10.09 -3.95 -2.79
C LEU A 20 -10.19 -2.86 -3.86
N ASP A 21 -10.69 -1.69 -3.50
CA ASP A 21 -10.65 -0.49 -4.34
C ASP A 21 -9.33 0.27 -4.16
N ALA A 22 -8.82 0.28 -2.93
CA ALA A 22 -7.56 0.89 -2.54
C ALA A 22 -6.76 0.00 -1.59
N ALA A 23 -5.45 0.13 -1.58
CA ALA A 23 -4.60 -0.54 -0.60
C ALA A 23 -3.64 0.44 0.08
N LEU A 24 -3.39 0.21 1.35
CA LEU A 24 -2.34 0.84 2.13
C LEU A 24 -1.26 -0.19 2.41
N VAL A 25 -0.04 0.05 1.95
CA VAL A 25 1.12 -0.80 2.25
C VAL A 25 1.85 -0.24 3.46
N GLY A 26 2.06 -1.07 4.47
CA GLY A 26 2.78 -0.68 5.68
C GLY A 26 3.66 -1.80 6.24
N TYR A 27 4.04 -1.63 7.49
CA TYR A 27 4.96 -2.49 8.24
C TYR A 27 4.44 -2.67 9.66
N LEU A 28 5.01 -3.62 10.39
CA LEU A 28 4.67 -3.84 11.80
C LEU A 28 5.21 -2.71 12.67
N PRO A 29 4.48 -2.28 13.72
CA PRO A 29 5.04 -1.42 14.78
C PRO A 29 6.31 -2.03 15.38
N THR A 30 7.12 -1.25 16.12
CA THR A 30 8.24 -1.84 16.88
C THR A 30 7.72 -2.90 17.87
N PRO A 31 8.54 -3.88 18.31
CA PRO A 31 8.08 -4.88 19.28
C PRO A 31 7.50 -4.24 20.56
N GLY A 32 8.11 -3.16 21.06
CA GLY A 32 7.61 -2.41 22.21
C GLY A 32 6.26 -1.73 21.94
N ASP A 33 6.08 -1.11 20.77
CA ASP A 33 4.78 -0.51 20.41
C ASP A 33 3.69 -1.58 20.22
N LEU A 34 4.05 -2.72 19.63
CA LEU A 34 3.14 -3.84 19.44
C LEU A 34 2.71 -4.43 20.79
N ALA A 35 3.63 -4.55 21.75
CA ALA A 35 3.35 -4.94 23.12
C ALA A 35 2.37 -3.97 23.79
N ALA A 36 2.62 -2.66 23.64
CA ALA A 36 1.73 -1.62 24.17
C ALA A 36 0.32 -1.67 23.56
N LEU A 37 0.20 -1.91 22.25
CA LEU A 37 -1.09 -2.02 21.55
C LEU A 37 -1.88 -3.27 21.95
N THR A 38 -1.20 -4.38 22.22
CA THR A 38 -1.83 -5.67 22.54
C THR A 38 -2.04 -5.89 24.03
N GLY A 39 -1.37 -5.11 24.88
CA GLY A 39 -1.33 -5.33 26.33
C GLY A 39 -0.54 -6.57 26.74
N LEU A 40 0.21 -7.18 25.81
CA LEU A 40 1.06 -8.33 26.06
C LEU A 40 2.46 -7.88 26.49
N PRO A 41 3.19 -8.68 27.28
CA PRO A 41 4.60 -8.39 27.54
C PRO A 41 5.41 -8.41 26.24
N GLU A 42 6.40 -7.53 26.12
CA GLU A 42 7.22 -7.40 24.90
C GLU A 42 7.93 -8.70 24.49
N HIS A 43 8.25 -9.54 25.46
CA HIS A 43 8.90 -10.84 25.26
C HIS A 43 7.89 -12.00 25.11
N ALA A 44 6.58 -11.73 25.08
CA ALA A 44 5.56 -12.77 24.92
C ALA A 44 5.67 -13.48 23.57
N LEU A 45 6.04 -12.74 22.52
CA LEU A 45 6.30 -13.26 21.19
C LEU A 45 7.59 -12.67 20.64
N SER A 46 8.49 -13.53 20.17
CA SER A 46 9.66 -13.08 19.43
C SER A 46 9.26 -12.54 18.06
N ARG A 47 10.12 -11.70 17.46
CA ARG A 47 9.92 -11.19 16.09
C ARG A 47 9.63 -12.31 15.09
N ASP A 48 10.34 -13.44 15.21
CA ASP A 48 10.19 -14.57 14.30
C ASP A 48 8.89 -15.34 14.52
N GLN A 49 8.41 -15.41 15.76
CA GLN A 49 7.08 -15.96 16.06
C GLN A 49 5.98 -15.09 15.46
N VAL A 50 6.06 -13.77 15.63
CA VAL A 50 5.11 -12.83 15.01
C VAL A 50 5.12 -12.98 13.49
N ARG A 51 6.32 -13.08 12.88
CA ARG A 51 6.44 -13.27 11.43
C ARG A 51 5.86 -14.59 10.96
N THR A 52 6.13 -15.69 11.67
CA THR A 52 5.61 -17.02 11.31
C THR A 52 4.09 -17.04 11.37
N LEU A 53 3.50 -16.36 12.36
CA LEU A 53 2.05 -16.29 12.53
C LEU A 53 1.38 -15.41 11.47
N LEU A 54 1.92 -14.21 11.20
CA LEU A 54 1.29 -13.24 10.30
C LEU A 54 1.69 -13.40 8.83
N PHE A 55 2.89 -13.94 8.58
CA PHE A 55 3.50 -14.04 7.26
C PHE A 55 4.08 -15.45 7.05
N PRO A 56 3.25 -16.50 6.99
CA PRO A 56 3.72 -17.88 6.88
C PRO A 56 4.60 -18.11 5.64
N ASP A 57 4.37 -17.38 4.55
CA ASP A 57 5.17 -17.44 3.32
C ASP A 57 6.35 -16.45 3.28
N GLY A 58 6.56 -15.67 4.35
CA GLY A 58 7.54 -14.58 4.38
C GLY A 58 7.24 -13.45 3.38
N ARG A 59 5.97 -13.32 2.96
CA ARG A 59 5.50 -12.34 1.97
C ARG A 59 4.55 -11.35 2.63
N ALA A 60 4.36 -10.20 1.99
CA ALA A 60 3.37 -9.23 2.43
C ALA A 60 1.96 -9.85 2.41
N GLN A 61 1.17 -9.59 3.45
CA GLN A 61 -0.16 -10.16 3.65
C GLN A 61 -1.20 -9.08 3.89
N LEU A 62 -2.43 -9.33 3.44
CA LEU A 62 -3.59 -8.51 3.76
C LEU A 62 -4.02 -8.82 5.20
N LEU A 63 -3.90 -7.85 6.10
CA LEU A 63 -4.21 -8.03 7.52
C LEU A 63 -5.54 -7.39 7.95
N GLU A 64 -5.98 -6.37 7.22
CA GLU A 64 -7.24 -5.68 7.51
C GLU A 64 -7.96 -5.30 6.22
N GLU A 65 -9.28 -5.40 6.23
CA GLU A 65 -10.16 -4.85 5.22
C GLU A 65 -11.19 -3.94 5.88
N THR A 66 -11.33 -2.73 5.36
CA THR A 66 -12.31 -1.75 5.82
C THR A 66 -13.20 -1.37 4.65
N ALA A 67 -14.51 -1.62 4.80
CA ALA A 67 -15.52 -1.25 3.81
C ALA A 67 -16.17 0.08 4.18
N THR A 68 -16.24 0.99 3.21
CA THR A 68 -16.89 2.30 3.33
C THR A 68 -17.87 2.50 2.17
N PRO A 69 -18.78 3.48 2.24
CA PRO A 69 -19.62 3.85 1.09
C PRO A 69 -18.82 4.26 -0.16
N LEU A 70 -17.56 4.67 -0.01
CA LEU A 70 -16.66 5.07 -1.11
C LEU A 70 -15.96 3.87 -1.76
N GLY A 71 -15.94 2.72 -1.09
CA GLY A 71 -15.23 1.52 -1.54
C GLY A 71 -14.59 0.75 -0.39
N THR A 72 -13.93 -0.34 -0.74
CA THR A 72 -13.20 -1.22 0.20
C THR A 72 -11.71 -0.89 0.15
N SER A 73 -11.10 -0.64 1.30
CA SER A 73 -9.66 -0.46 1.42
C SER A 73 -9.03 -1.59 2.22
N GLY A 74 -7.84 -2.04 1.81
CA GLY A 74 -7.11 -3.08 2.54
C GLY A 74 -5.77 -2.59 3.08
N PHE A 75 -5.34 -3.14 4.22
CA PHE A 75 -3.99 -2.94 4.75
C PHE A 75 -3.10 -4.15 4.41
N ILE A 76 -2.09 -3.92 3.58
CA ILE A 76 -1.10 -4.92 3.19
C ILE A 76 0.16 -4.67 4.02
N CYS A 77 0.46 -5.58 4.93
CA CYS A 77 1.59 -5.46 5.83
C CYS A 77 2.80 -6.23 5.28
N MET A 78 3.96 -5.58 5.26
CA MET A 78 5.25 -6.22 4.98
C MET A 78 5.75 -6.96 6.23
N PRO A 79 6.53 -8.06 6.05
CA PRO A 79 7.12 -8.82 7.15
C PRO A 79 8.34 -8.11 7.80
N LEU A 80 8.20 -6.82 8.08
CA LEU A 80 9.24 -5.94 8.65
C LEU A 80 8.69 -5.16 9.83
N PHE A 81 9.52 -4.98 10.85
CA PHE A 81 9.25 -4.08 11.96
C PHE A 81 9.75 -2.66 11.64
N ALA A 82 9.15 -1.66 12.29
CA ALA A 82 9.45 -0.25 12.07
C ALA A 82 10.93 0.11 12.30
N ASP A 83 11.57 -0.50 13.29
CA ASP A 83 12.99 -0.32 13.62
C ASP A 83 13.94 -0.96 12.60
N GLU A 84 13.44 -1.79 11.68
CA GLU A 84 14.22 -2.47 10.65
C GLU A 84 14.20 -1.73 9.30
N LEU A 85 13.44 -0.64 9.18
CA LEU A 85 13.28 0.09 7.92
C LEU A 85 14.57 0.77 7.45
N THR A 86 15.42 1.19 8.38
CA THR A 86 16.67 1.92 8.07
C THR A 86 17.88 0.99 7.93
N SER A 87 17.79 -0.24 8.42
CA SER A 87 18.88 -1.22 8.39
C SER A 87 18.87 -2.10 7.13
N GLY A 88 17.76 -2.12 6.40
CA GLY A 88 17.59 -2.98 5.23
C GLY A 88 18.09 -2.34 3.93
N ALA A 89 19.15 -2.92 3.34
CA ALA A 89 19.26 -2.89 1.89
C ALA A 89 17.98 -3.52 1.30
N ASP A 90 17.44 -2.93 0.23
CA ASP A 90 16.27 -3.42 -0.52
C ASP A 90 14.86 -3.00 -0.05
N LEU A 91 14.71 -2.00 0.83
CA LEU A 91 13.37 -1.50 1.23
C LEU A 91 12.49 -1.11 0.03
N ALA A 92 13.09 -0.52 -1.01
CA ALA A 92 12.37 -0.15 -2.22
C ALA A 92 11.80 -1.36 -2.96
N ALA A 93 12.57 -2.44 -3.17
CA ALA A 93 12.04 -3.61 -3.87
C ALA A 93 11.07 -4.41 -2.99
N ARG A 94 11.28 -4.48 -1.67
CA ARG A 94 10.30 -5.07 -0.75
C ARG A 94 8.96 -4.33 -0.80
N SER A 95 9.01 -2.99 -0.83
CA SER A 95 7.83 -2.14 -0.98
C SER A 95 7.16 -2.34 -2.33
N ALA A 96 7.94 -2.45 -3.42
CA ALA A 96 7.41 -2.74 -4.75
C ALA A 96 6.69 -4.11 -4.80
N ARG A 97 7.28 -5.17 -4.23
CA ARG A 97 6.64 -6.50 -4.12
C ARG A 97 5.36 -6.47 -3.30
N ALA A 98 5.31 -5.64 -2.26
CA ALA A 98 4.09 -5.45 -1.46
C ALA A 98 3.01 -4.70 -2.26
N VAL A 99 3.38 -3.72 -3.08
CA VAL A 99 2.46 -3.05 -4.01
C VAL A 99 1.95 -4.03 -5.07
N GLU A 100 2.82 -4.87 -5.64
CA GLU A 100 2.44 -5.92 -6.61
C GLU A 100 1.42 -6.90 -6.03
N ARG A 101 1.47 -7.17 -4.71
CA ARG A 101 0.50 -8.02 -4.01
C ARG A 101 -0.91 -7.41 -3.99
N ALA A 102 -1.06 -6.09 -4.12
CA ALA A 102 -2.34 -5.41 -4.12
C ALA A 102 -3.14 -5.62 -5.42
N ALA A 103 -2.45 -5.81 -6.55
CA ALA A 103 -3.07 -5.98 -7.87
C ALA A 103 -4.01 -7.20 -7.98
N PRO A 104 -3.63 -8.42 -7.58
CA PRO A 104 -4.55 -9.57 -7.61
C PRO A 104 -5.72 -9.44 -6.61
N LEU A 105 -5.59 -8.55 -5.62
CA LEU A 105 -6.66 -8.21 -4.68
C LEU A 105 -7.64 -7.17 -5.24
N GLY A 106 -7.39 -6.64 -6.44
CA GLY A 106 -8.26 -5.67 -7.13
C GLY A 106 -7.93 -4.20 -6.90
N ALA A 107 -6.93 -3.89 -6.06
CA ALA A 107 -6.61 -2.52 -5.67
C ALA A 107 -6.25 -1.66 -6.88
N ARG A 108 -6.94 -0.54 -7.06
CA ARG A 108 -6.75 0.40 -8.17
C ARG A 108 -5.81 1.54 -7.80
N THR A 109 -5.73 1.84 -6.52
CA THR A 109 -4.81 2.81 -5.94
C THR A 109 -4.07 2.19 -4.77
N VAL A 110 -2.79 2.55 -4.63
CA VAL A 110 -1.96 2.07 -3.53
C VAL A 110 -1.23 3.25 -2.91
N SER A 111 -1.27 3.33 -1.58
CA SER A 111 -0.51 4.30 -0.78
C SER A 111 0.55 3.59 0.05
N LEU A 112 1.70 4.22 0.24
CA LEU A 112 2.78 3.73 1.09
C LEU A 112 2.71 4.47 2.44
N ALA A 113 2.63 3.72 3.53
CA ALA A 113 2.45 4.26 4.88
C ALA A 113 3.78 4.65 5.55
N GLY A 114 3.67 5.55 6.53
CA GLY A 114 4.74 5.86 7.47
C GLY A 114 6.01 6.35 6.80
N MET A 115 7.15 5.81 7.21
CA MET A 115 8.47 6.23 6.74
C MET A 115 8.88 5.64 5.38
N ILE A 116 8.08 4.73 4.80
CA ILE A 116 8.42 4.08 3.53
C ILE A 116 8.68 5.11 2.42
N PRO A 117 7.81 6.10 2.13
CA PRO A 117 8.06 7.05 1.04
C PRO A 117 9.38 7.82 1.22
N SER A 118 9.65 8.29 2.45
CA SER A 118 10.86 9.06 2.77
C SER A 118 12.15 8.24 2.62
N LEU A 119 12.10 6.95 2.95
CA LEU A 119 13.26 6.05 2.90
C LEU A 119 13.43 5.38 1.52
N THR A 120 12.42 5.40 0.67
CA THR A 120 12.47 4.82 -0.69
C THR A 120 12.69 5.86 -1.78
N ALA A 121 12.28 7.12 -1.58
CA ALA A 121 12.52 8.20 -2.55
C ALA A 121 14.01 8.58 -2.70
N THR A 122 14.82 8.32 -1.68
CA THR A 122 16.29 8.51 -1.71
C THR A 122 17.02 7.27 -2.22
N ALA A 123 16.38 6.09 -2.18
CA ALA A 123 16.91 4.85 -2.73
C ALA A 123 16.73 4.85 -4.25
N THR A 124 17.70 5.42 -4.96
CA THR A 124 17.75 5.41 -6.43
C THR A 124 17.84 3.97 -6.94
N THR A 125 16.69 3.33 -7.14
CA THR A 125 16.59 2.01 -7.78
C THR A 125 16.25 2.27 -9.24
N SER A 126 17.26 2.30 -10.10
CA SER A 126 17.04 2.22 -11.53
C SER A 126 16.44 0.85 -11.86
N CYS A 127 15.13 0.79 -12.07
CA CYS A 127 14.50 -0.29 -12.82
C CYS A 127 13.54 0.34 -13.84
N GLY A 128 13.99 0.35 -15.09
CA GLY A 128 13.28 0.97 -16.20
C GLY A 128 12.02 0.19 -16.55
N SER A 129 10.85 0.66 -16.11
CA SER A 129 9.56 0.34 -16.75
C SER A 129 8.42 1.33 -16.47
N CYS A 130 8.66 2.46 -15.80
CA CYS A 130 7.64 3.53 -15.66
C CYS A 130 7.70 4.58 -16.79
N ALA A 131 8.25 4.24 -17.96
CA ALA A 131 8.40 5.17 -19.09
C ALA A 131 7.10 5.43 -19.89
N GLY A 132 5.95 4.92 -19.45
CA GLY A 132 4.68 4.99 -20.19
C GLY A 132 3.78 6.19 -19.90
N LEU A 133 4.10 7.05 -18.91
CA LEU A 133 3.25 8.17 -18.50
C LEU A 133 3.92 9.53 -18.71
N ARG A 134 4.61 9.73 -19.84
CA ARG A 134 4.92 11.08 -20.32
C ARG A 134 3.80 11.54 -21.24
N SER A 135 3.02 12.46 -20.68
CA SER A 135 1.96 13.25 -21.30
C SER A 135 2.38 13.79 -22.67
N SER A 136 1.55 13.53 -23.68
CA SER A 136 1.58 14.22 -24.97
C SER A 136 1.45 15.74 -24.76
N PRO A 137 2.35 16.58 -25.32
CA PRO A 137 2.22 18.03 -25.23
C PRO A 137 1.04 18.50 -26.11
N SER A 138 0.13 19.26 -25.50
CA SER A 138 -0.96 19.97 -26.18
C SER A 138 -0.39 21.06 -27.10
N PRO A 139 -0.92 21.24 -28.33
CA PRO A 139 -0.42 22.25 -29.26
C PRO A 139 -0.78 23.66 -28.76
N ARG A 140 0.25 24.51 -28.57
CA ARG A 140 0.07 25.94 -28.31
C ARG A 140 -0.58 26.59 -29.53
N ALA A 141 -1.75 27.18 -29.33
CA ALA A 141 -2.34 28.11 -30.27
C ALA A 141 -1.49 29.40 -30.30
N THR A 142 -0.92 29.69 -31.46
CA THR A 142 -0.34 30.98 -31.81
C THR A 142 -1.43 32.04 -31.90
N ARG A 143 -1.25 33.17 -31.21
CA ARG A 143 -1.73 34.49 -31.62
C ARG A 143 -0.77 35.55 -31.10
#